data_AF-A0A4Y9RXS6-F1
#
_entry.id   AF-A0A4Y9RXS6-F1
#
_cell.length_a   1.000
_cell.length_b   1.000
_cell.length_c   1.000
_cell.angle_alpha   90.00
_cell.angle_beta   90.00
_cell.angle_gamma   90.00
#
_symmetry.space_group_name_H-M   'P 1'
#
loop_
_entity.id
_entity.type
_entity.pdbx_description
1 polymer ?
#
loop_
_entity_poly.entity_id
_entity_poly.type
_entity_poly.pdbx_seq_one_letter_code
_entity_poly.pdbx_strand_id
1 'polypeptide(L)'
;MALPNLYSRRARQARKNVDDVYVYDHIPKSVRVQMLQVFSSVIGDYQIGYNAAANEVYDFIVRLMREELGVFSLNSSSTINAQRELSSWLDSTPDVERVVDCIELMMTVLDGHVRNAGNKFGKTDVDFAIGRANARLMEACVGYQYQSGQMIRFDSTVMHAEVVVPSLHLLADPDFASAEGEYLKAHAEYRDGQYETCIIECAKAFESVLKVVAVERGWPVKSSDPAKKLLDAAYGAGFIEPALQAEFTALRSLLEGAVPTVRNKMSGHGAGVTPRNVPQHFAALQLHQTGAALLFLVQHHRANP
;
A
#
# COMPACT_ATOMS: atom_id res chain seq x y z
N MET A 1 -0.20 -9.55 -3.97
CA MET A 1 -0.80 -10.90 -4.04
C MET A 1 -2.22 -10.87 -3.49
N ALA A 2 -3.15 -11.64 -4.05
CA ALA A 2 -4.54 -11.66 -3.60
C ALA A 2 -4.72 -12.56 -2.35
N LEU A 3 -5.37 -12.02 -1.32
CA LEU A 3 -5.75 -12.76 -0.12
C LEU A 3 -7.17 -13.37 -0.29
N PRO A 4 -7.56 -14.41 0.48
CA PRO A 4 -8.88 -15.05 0.35
C PRO A 4 -10.06 -14.10 0.58
N ASN A 5 -10.91 -13.90 -0.43
CA ASN A 5 -12.00 -12.93 -0.37
C ASN A 5 -13.19 -13.45 0.45
N LEU A 6 -13.11 -13.41 1.78
CA LEU A 6 -14.15 -13.88 2.72
C LEU A 6 -15.19 -12.81 3.06
N TYR A 7 -16.32 -13.21 3.66
CA TYR A 7 -17.44 -12.29 3.98
C TYR A 7 -17.00 -11.07 4.79
N SER A 8 -16.22 -11.25 5.86
CA SER A 8 -15.77 -10.14 6.71
C SER A 8 -14.87 -9.16 5.95
N ARG A 9 -14.05 -9.64 5.01
CA ARG A 9 -13.26 -8.77 4.13
C ARG A 9 -14.18 -7.97 3.21
N ARG A 10 -15.10 -8.63 2.49
CA ARG A 10 -16.08 -7.95 1.63
C ARG A 10 -16.91 -6.93 2.40
N ALA A 11 -17.32 -7.26 3.62
CA ALA A 11 -18.06 -6.36 4.48
C ALA A 11 -17.23 -5.14 4.93
N ARG A 12 -15.94 -5.31 5.23
CA ARG A 12 -15.03 -4.19 5.53
C ARG A 12 -14.83 -3.28 4.32
N GLN A 13 -14.54 -3.87 3.16
CA GLN A 13 -14.38 -3.12 1.90
C GLN A 13 -15.64 -2.35 1.54
N ALA A 14 -16.82 -2.95 1.74
CA ALA A 14 -18.10 -2.28 1.52
C ALA A 14 -18.39 -1.16 2.53
N ARG A 15 -17.82 -1.21 3.74
CA ARG A 15 -18.03 -0.20 4.79
C ARG A 15 -17.20 1.08 4.60
N LYS A 16 -16.19 1.08 3.72
CA LYS A 16 -15.31 2.24 3.42
C LYS A 16 -14.92 3.02 4.69
N ASN A 17 -14.01 2.48 5.49
CA ASN A 17 -13.36 3.29 6.53
C ASN A 17 -12.28 4.18 5.90
N VAL A 18 -12.27 5.44 6.30
CA VAL A 18 -11.58 6.59 5.67
C VAL A 18 -10.15 6.79 6.19
N ASP A 19 -9.63 5.88 7.03
CA ASP A 19 -8.24 5.94 7.48
C ASP A 19 -7.32 5.47 6.35
N ASP A 20 -7.06 6.42 5.47
CA ASP A 20 -6.39 6.21 4.21
C ASP A 20 -4.89 6.52 4.26
N VAL A 21 -4.42 6.90 5.45
CA VAL A 21 -3.02 7.07 5.80
C VAL A 21 -2.48 5.75 6.38
N TYR A 22 -1.29 5.34 5.92
CA TYR A 22 -0.59 4.22 6.51
C TYR A 22 -0.24 4.51 7.98
N VAL A 23 -0.45 3.53 8.84
CA VAL A 23 -0.16 3.57 10.28
C VAL A 23 1.23 2.96 10.50
N TYR A 24 2.05 3.65 11.30
CA TYR A 24 3.44 3.27 11.58
C TYR A 24 3.73 3.08 13.06
N ASP A 25 2.93 3.71 13.92
CA ASP A 25 3.03 3.67 15.38
C ASP A 25 2.30 2.47 16.00
N HIS A 26 1.49 1.75 15.22
CA HIS A 26 0.72 0.62 15.69
C HIS A 26 0.54 -0.50 14.66
N ILE A 27 0.86 -1.74 15.05
CA ILE A 27 0.51 -2.95 14.31
C ILE A 27 -0.66 -3.64 15.04
N PRO A 28 -1.85 -3.76 14.40
CA PRO A 28 -3.02 -4.37 15.03
C PRO A 28 -2.75 -5.81 15.49
N LYS A 29 -3.28 -6.17 16.67
CA LYS A 29 -3.14 -7.51 17.25
C LYS A 29 -3.51 -8.63 16.26
N SER A 30 -4.56 -8.44 15.45
CA SER A 30 -4.93 -9.40 14.42
C SER A 30 -3.84 -9.63 13.37
N VAL A 31 -3.10 -8.58 12.99
CA VAL A 31 -2.00 -8.67 12.01
C VAL A 31 -0.81 -9.40 12.62
N ARG A 32 -0.48 -9.11 13.89
CA ARG A 32 0.60 -9.81 14.62
C ARG A 32 0.35 -11.32 14.67
N VAL A 33 -0.86 -11.72 15.04
CA VAL A 33 -1.28 -13.13 15.02
C VAL A 33 -1.21 -13.71 13.61
N GLN A 34 -1.64 -12.95 12.60
CA GLN A 34 -1.55 -13.41 11.22
C GLN A 34 -0.10 -13.61 10.74
N MET A 35 0.86 -12.80 11.19
CA MET A 35 2.28 -12.98 10.86
C MET A 35 2.81 -14.30 11.44
N LEU A 36 2.47 -14.59 12.70
CA LEU A 36 2.81 -15.88 13.32
C LEU A 36 2.19 -17.06 12.57
N GLN A 37 0.93 -16.94 12.14
CA GLN A 37 0.25 -17.99 11.37
C GLN A 37 0.83 -18.18 9.96
N VAL A 38 1.31 -17.11 9.32
CA VAL A 38 2.04 -17.23 8.05
C VAL A 38 3.35 -17.96 8.28
N PHE A 39 4.10 -17.57 9.31
CA PHE A 39 5.38 -18.16 9.65
C PHE A 39 5.26 -19.64 10.02
N SER A 40 4.35 -20.00 10.93
CA SER A 40 4.12 -21.40 11.31
C SER A 40 3.58 -22.25 10.16
N SER A 41 2.82 -21.67 9.22
CA SER A 41 2.39 -22.41 8.02
C SER A 41 3.54 -22.84 7.11
N VAL A 42 4.72 -22.24 7.28
CA VAL A 42 5.93 -22.56 6.51
C VAL A 42 6.84 -23.52 7.24
N ILE A 43 7.14 -23.25 8.52
CA ILE A 43 8.13 -24.02 9.28
C ILE A 43 7.51 -25.12 10.15
N GLY A 44 6.20 -25.09 10.40
CA GLY A 44 5.50 -25.93 11.34
C GLY A 44 5.38 -25.36 12.76
N ASP A 45 4.77 -26.15 13.64
CA ASP A 45 4.63 -25.84 15.07
C ASP A 45 5.75 -26.46 15.90
N TYR A 46 6.02 -25.86 17.06
CA TYR A 46 6.98 -26.36 18.03
C TYR A 46 6.51 -27.69 18.63
N GLN A 47 7.37 -28.71 18.61
CA GLN A 47 7.07 -30.05 19.10
C GLN A 47 7.82 -30.33 20.40
N ILE A 48 7.09 -30.65 21.47
CA ILE A 48 7.68 -31.02 22.76
C ILE A 48 8.14 -32.48 22.70
N GLY A 49 9.37 -32.75 23.15
CA GLY A 49 9.93 -34.11 23.21
C GLY A 49 10.53 -34.63 21.91
N TYR A 50 10.57 -33.80 20.85
CA TYR A 50 11.20 -34.12 19.58
C TYR A 50 12.06 -32.94 19.12
N ASN A 51 13.25 -33.21 18.55
CA ASN A 51 14.04 -32.16 17.91
C ASN A 51 13.55 -31.96 16.47
N ALA A 52 12.51 -31.15 16.31
CA ALA A 52 11.95 -30.81 15.00
C ALA A 52 12.67 -29.60 14.40
N ALA A 53 12.74 -29.53 13.06
CA ALA A 53 13.30 -28.38 12.35
C ALA A 53 12.64 -27.04 12.75
N ALA A 54 11.34 -27.07 13.05
CA ALA A 54 10.61 -25.91 13.56
C ALA A 54 11.19 -25.41 14.90
N ASN A 55 11.55 -26.32 15.81
CA ASN A 55 12.08 -25.96 17.13
C ASN A 55 13.38 -25.18 16.99
N GLU A 56 14.30 -25.67 16.16
CA GLU A 56 15.58 -24.99 15.88
C GLU A 56 15.37 -23.55 15.39
N VAL A 57 14.37 -23.34 14.53
CA VAL A 57 14.04 -22.01 14.01
C VAL A 57 13.44 -21.10 15.09
N TYR A 58 12.48 -21.58 15.87
CA TYR A 58 11.89 -20.79 16.96
C TYR A 58 12.94 -20.46 18.03
N ASP A 59 13.77 -21.42 18.42
CA ASP A 59 14.85 -21.23 19.39
C ASP A 59 15.87 -20.21 18.89
N PHE A 60 16.23 -20.26 17.60
CA PHE A 60 17.10 -19.27 16.96
C PHE A 60 16.52 -17.85 17.04
N ILE A 61 15.25 -17.67 16.63
CA ILE A 61 14.59 -16.36 16.63
C ILE A 61 14.50 -15.80 18.05
N VAL A 62 14.03 -16.59 19.01
CA VAL A 62 13.90 -16.15 20.41
C VAL A 62 15.26 -15.80 21.00
N ARG A 63 16.30 -16.59 20.72
CA ARG A 63 17.66 -16.31 21.17
C ARG A 63 18.16 -14.98 20.60
N LEU A 64 18.01 -14.76 19.30
CA LEU A 64 18.48 -13.52 18.67
C LEU A 64 17.70 -12.30 19.17
N MET A 65 16.38 -12.40 19.34
CA MET A 65 15.57 -11.31 19.91
C MET A 65 15.98 -10.98 21.35
N ARG A 66 16.30 -11.99 22.17
CA ARG A 66 16.80 -11.78 23.54
C ARG A 66 18.15 -11.07 23.54
N GLU A 67 19.05 -11.47 22.65
CA GLU A 67 20.37 -10.85 22.45
C GLU A 67 20.22 -9.37 22.04
N GLU A 68 19.39 -9.08 21.02
CA GLU A 68 19.16 -7.73 20.50
C GLU A 68 18.52 -6.81 21.54
N LEU A 69 17.54 -7.32 22.29
CA LEU A 69 16.83 -6.54 23.32
C LEU A 69 17.60 -6.45 24.64
N GLY A 70 18.69 -7.22 24.80
CA GLY A 70 19.45 -7.30 26.05
C GLY A 70 18.66 -7.88 27.23
N VAL A 71 17.78 -8.86 26.98
CA VAL A 71 16.90 -9.45 28.01
C VAL A 71 17.14 -10.96 28.17
N PHE A 72 16.97 -11.47 29.40
CA PHE A 72 17.11 -12.90 29.67
C PHE A 72 15.96 -13.76 29.11
N SER A 73 14.75 -13.18 29.05
CA SER A 73 13.56 -13.78 28.47
C SER A 73 12.72 -12.69 27.80
N LEU A 74 12.00 -13.03 26.74
CA LEU A 74 11.17 -12.05 26.04
C LEU A 74 9.95 -11.67 26.89
N ASN A 75 9.37 -12.63 27.61
CA ASN A 75 8.31 -12.37 28.58
C ASN A 75 8.69 -12.86 29.98
N SER A 76 8.02 -12.35 31.00
CA SER A 76 8.28 -12.65 32.41
C SER A 76 7.69 -13.98 32.89
N SER A 77 6.95 -14.68 32.02
CA SER A 77 6.26 -15.93 32.37
C SER A 77 7.12 -17.15 32.04
N SER A 78 6.97 -18.22 32.81
CA SER A 78 7.60 -19.52 32.53
C SER A 78 6.96 -20.14 31.28
N THR A 79 7.33 -19.66 30.09
CA THR A 79 6.84 -20.21 28.83
C THR A 79 7.46 -21.57 28.56
N ILE A 80 6.60 -22.49 28.13
CA ILE A 80 6.95 -23.91 27.94
C ILE A 80 7.92 -24.11 26.78
N ASN A 81 7.89 -23.25 25.76
CA ASN A 81 8.77 -23.32 24.59
C ASN A 81 8.92 -21.97 23.88
N ALA A 82 9.88 -21.89 22.95
CA ALA A 82 10.21 -20.69 22.19
C ALA A 82 9.05 -20.17 21.32
N GLN A 83 8.24 -21.04 20.70
CA GLN A 83 7.08 -20.58 19.90
C GLN A 83 6.06 -19.84 20.77
N ARG A 84 5.75 -20.36 21.96
CA ARG A 84 4.83 -19.70 22.91
C ARG A 84 5.43 -18.42 23.46
N GLU A 85 6.73 -18.42 23.74
CA GLU A 85 7.44 -17.22 24.19
C GLU A 85 7.36 -16.11 23.16
N LEU A 86 7.73 -16.40 21.91
CA LEU A 86 7.67 -15.48 20.78
C LEU A 86 6.25 -14.97 20.56
N SER A 87 5.26 -15.87 20.55
CA SER A 87 3.86 -15.52 20.31
C SER A 87 3.29 -14.62 21.39
N SER A 88 3.55 -14.94 22.66
CA SER A 88 3.12 -14.13 23.80
C SER A 88 3.80 -12.77 23.79
N TRP A 89 5.09 -12.74 23.47
CA TRP A 89 5.83 -11.50 23.40
C TRP A 89 5.27 -10.59 22.31
N LEU A 90 5.19 -11.09 21.07
CA LEU A 90 4.68 -10.33 19.93
C LEU A 90 3.26 -9.80 20.16
N ASP A 91 2.40 -10.56 20.85
CA ASP A 91 1.04 -10.13 21.21
C ASP A 91 1.02 -8.98 22.25
N SER A 92 1.97 -8.97 23.18
CA SER A 92 2.00 -8.05 24.33
C SER A 92 2.90 -6.83 24.16
N THR A 93 3.86 -6.85 23.23
CA THR A 93 4.85 -5.78 23.05
C THR A 93 4.19 -4.46 22.60
N PRO A 94 4.28 -3.38 23.39
CA PRO A 94 3.70 -2.09 22.99
C PRO A 94 4.53 -1.36 21.94
N ASP A 95 5.85 -1.54 21.98
CA ASP A 95 6.83 -0.91 21.10
C ASP A 95 6.71 -1.48 19.67
N VAL A 96 6.33 -0.63 18.72
CA VAL A 96 6.11 -1.04 17.33
C VAL A 96 7.39 -1.37 16.59
N GLU A 97 8.50 -0.68 16.87
CA GLU A 97 9.77 -0.91 16.18
C GLU A 97 10.28 -2.30 16.51
N ARG A 98 10.21 -2.69 17.79
CA ARG A 98 10.55 -4.06 18.23
C ARG A 98 9.64 -5.13 17.61
N VAL A 99 8.35 -4.81 17.42
CA VAL A 99 7.43 -5.73 16.72
C VAL A 99 7.82 -5.88 15.25
N VAL A 100 8.22 -4.79 14.61
CA VAL A 100 8.74 -4.79 13.23
C VAL A 100 10.04 -5.58 13.14
N ASP A 101 11.00 -5.39 14.06
CA ASP A 101 12.25 -6.17 14.10
C ASP A 101 11.99 -7.67 14.15
N CYS A 102 11.03 -8.08 15.00
CA CYS A 102 10.65 -9.49 15.10
C CYS A 102 10.02 -10.02 13.81
N ILE A 103 9.15 -9.24 13.17
CA ILE A 103 8.53 -9.62 11.90
C ILE A 103 9.59 -9.68 10.80
N GLU A 104 10.51 -8.71 10.75
CA GLU A 104 11.65 -8.69 9.84
C GLU A 104 12.47 -9.96 9.99
N LEU A 105 12.91 -10.26 11.22
CA LEU A 105 13.71 -11.43 11.52
C LEU A 105 13.00 -12.73 11.11
N MET A 106 11.71 -12.86 11.39
CA MET A 106 10.91 -14.00 10.93
C MET A 106 10.97 -14.12 9.40
N MET A 107 10.75 -13.03 8.66
CA MET A 107 10.76 -13.05 7.20
C MET A 107 12.17 -13.32 6.63
N THR A 108 13.22 -12.73 7.21
CA THR A 108 14.62 -12.96 6.84
C THR A 108 15.02 -14.42 7.02
N VAL A 109 14.57 -15.06 8.11
CA VAL A 109 14.77 -16.50 8.33
C VAL A 109 14.03 -17.34 7.28
N LEU A 110 12.81 -16.94 6.90
CA LEU A 110 12.09 -17.62 5.80
C LEU A 110 12.85 -17.49 4.48
N ASP A 111 13.23 -16.26 4.13
CA ASP A 111 13.82 -15.90 2.84
C ASP A 111 15.24 -16.44 2.65
N GLY A 112 16.00 -16.55 3.75
CA GLY A 112 17.35 -17.09 3.78
C GLY A 112 17.40 -18.57 4.19
N HIS A 113 17.20 -18.85 5.48
CA HIS A 113 17.44 -20.18 6.04
C HIS A 113 16.46 -21.23 5.49
N VAL A 114 15.15 -20.96 5.57
CA VAL A 114 14.11 -21.93 5.19
C VAL A 114 14.12 -22.18 3.69
N ARG A 115 14.22 -21.11 2.88
CA ARG A 115 14.33 -21.19 1.42
C ARG A 115 15.47 -22.13 0.97
N ASN A 116 16.59 -22.10 1.67
CA ASN A 116 17.79 -22.87 1.32
C ASN A 116 17.88 -24.24 2.03
N ALA A 117 16.92 -24.60 2.88
CA ALA A 117 16.96 -25.83 3.67
C ALA A 117 16.44 -27.09 2.93
N GLY A 118 16.18 -27.01 1.63
CA GLY A 118 15.62 -28.10 0.84
C GLY A 118 14.27 -28.57 1.38
N ASN A 119 14.09 -29.88 1.56
CA ASN A 119 12.82 -30.46 2.03
C ASN A 119 12.69 -30.52 3.57
N LYS A 120 13.61 -29.91 4.34
CA LYS A 120 13.63 -29.98 5.81
C LYS A 120 12.32 -29.51 6.45
N PHE A 121 11.65 -28.54 5.83
CA PHE A 121 10.38 -27.97 6.27
C PHE A 121 9.18 -28.42 5.41
N GLY A 122 9.35 -29.44 4.57
CA GLY A 122 8.37 -29.87 3.57
C GLY A 122 8.47 -29.10 2.25
N LYS A 123 7.49 -29.30 1.36
CA LYS A 123 7.36 -28.47 0.14
C LYS A 123 6.78 -27.11 0.54
N THR A 124 7.64 -26.11 0.63
CA THR A 124 7.23 -24.80 1.13
C THR A 124 7.46 -23.71 0.10
N ASP A 125 6.42 -22.92 -0.15
CA ASP A 125 6.47 -21.74 -1.00
C ASP A 125 6.72 -20.50 -0.14
N VAL A 126 8.00 -20.17 0.01
CA VAL A 126 8.46 -19.02 0.81
C VAL A 126 7.98 -17.70 0.19
N ASP A 127 7.99 -17.58 -1.14
CA ASP A 127 7.53 -16.38 -1.84
C ASP A 127 6.04 -16.14 -1.61
N PHE A 128 5.25 -17.20 -1.64
CA PHE A 128 3.84 -17.13 -1.29
C PHE A 128 3.63 -16.72 0.17
N ALA A 129 4.45 -17.20 1.11
CA ALA A 129 4.37 -16.80 2.51
C ALA A 129 4.70 -15.32 2.71
N ILE A 130 5.81 -14.84 2.14
CA ILE A 130 6.21 -13.41 2.19
C ILE A 130 5.15 -12.53 1.52
N GLY A 131 4.65 -12.93 0.34
CA GLY A 131 3.56 -12.23 -0.33
C GLY A 131 2.28 -12.18 0.52
N ARG A 132 2.02 -13.23 1.33
CA ARG A 132 0.87 -13.34 2.24
C ARG A 132 1.04 -12.45 3.46
N ALA A 133 2.27 -12.26 3.94
CA ALA A 133 2.59 -11.34 5.02
C ALA A 133 2.39 -9.89 4.55
N ASN A 134 3.05 -9.51 3.45
CA ASN A 134 2.96 -8.16 2.87
C ASN A 134 1.53 -7.74 2.53
N ALA A 135 0.75 -8.62 1.91
CA ALA A 135 -0.64 -8.31 1.57
C ALA A 135 -1.52 -8.05 2.82
N ARG A 136 -1.19 -8.64 3.97
CA ARG A 136 -1.93 -8.42 5.22
C ARG A 136 -1.52 -7.15 5.94
N LEU A 137 -0.23 -6.80 5.89
CA LEU A 137 0.24 -5.49 6.35
C LEU A 137 -0.47 -4.38 5.55
N MET A 138 -0.51 -4.53 4.23
CA MET A 138 -1.22 -3.61 3.33
C MET A 138 -2.73 -3.55 3.60
N GLU A 139 -3.42 -4.70 3.74
CA GLU A 139 -4.87 -4.74 4.06
C GLU A 139 -5.18 -4.01 5.39
N ALA A 140 -4.26 -4.06 6.34
CA ALA A 140 -4.41 -3.44 7.66
C ALA A 140 -3.90 -1.99 7.72
N CYS A 141 -3.55 -1.39 6.57
CA CYS A 141 -2.93 -0.07 6.48
C CYS A 141 -1.65 0.06 7.33
N VAL A 142 -0.94 -1.04 7.59
CA VAL A 142 0.36 -1.01 8.25
C VAL A 142 1.40 -0.63 7.21
N GLY A 143 2.08 0.50 7.42
CA GLY A 143 3.02 1.10 6.48
C GLY A 143 4.36 0.40 6.37
N TYR A 144 4.41 -0.92 6.47
CA TYR A 144 5.65 -1.68 6.37
C TYR A 144 5.51 -2.79 5.32
N GLN A 145 6.59 -3.08 4.61
CA GLN A 145 6.65 -4.14 3.62
C GLN A 145 8.00 -4.84 3.69
N TYR A 146 8.00 -6.17 3.75
CA TYR A 146 9.23 -6.94 3.59
C TYR A 146 9.63 -7.00 2.11
N GLN A 147 10.81 -6.49 1.79
CA GLN A 147 11.36 -6.50 0.44
C GLN A 147 12.88 -6.58 0.48
N SER A 148 13.45 -7.49 -0.31
CA SER A 148 14.90 -7.61 -0.50
C SER A 148 15.72 -7.78 0.79
N GLY A 149 15.23 -8.62 1.71
CA GLY A 149 15.96 -8.94 2.95
C GLY A 149 15.67 -8.06 4.15
N GLN A 150 14.78 -7.06 4.02
CA GLN A 150 14.50 -6.10 5.08
C GLN A 150 13.03 -5.62 5.05
N MET A 151 12.54 -5.15 6.19
CA MET A 151 11.30 -4.40 6.31
C MET A 151 11.56 -2.94 5.90
N ILE A 152 10.85 -2.50 4.88
CA ILE A 152 10.91 -1.14 4.36
C ILE A 152 9.63 -0.43 4.82
N ARG A 153 9.77 0.79 5.35
CA ARG A 153 8.60 1.64 5.58
C ARG A 153 8.04 2.12 4.24
N PHE A 154 6.74 2.05 4.06
CA PHE A 154 6.10 2.49 2.83
C PHE A 154 6.28 3.99 2.60
N ASP A 155 6.30 4.81 3.66
CA ASP A 155 6.65 6.23 3.57
C ASP A 155 8.12 6.51 3.26
N SER A 156 9.04 5.59 3.61
CA SER A 156 10.44 5.69 3.21
C SER A 156 10.66 5.44 1.70
N THR A 157 9.61 5.07 0.95
CA THR A 157 9.67 5.15 -0.50
C THR A 157 9.68 6.63 -0.90
N VAL A 158 10.67 7.03 -1.68
CA VAL A 158 10.85 8.44 -2.12
C VAL A 158 9.56 9.04 -2.66
N MET A 159 8.74 8.25 -3.37
CA MET A 159 7.45 8.71 -3.89
C MET A 159 6.45 9.06 -2.79
N HIS A 160 6.38 8.29 -1.71
CA HIS A 160 5.41 8.59 -0.66
C HIS A 160 5.83 9.80 0.18
N ALA A 161 7.11 9.87 0.59
CA ALA A 161 7.64 10.98 1.37
C ALA A 161 7.64 12.32 0.61
N GLU A 162 8.06 12.33 -0.66
CA GLU A 162 8.26 13.59 -1.40
C GLU A 162 7.04 13.99 -2.25
N VAL A 163 6.11 13.08 -2.52
CA VAL A 163 4.96 13.35 -3.41
C VAL A 163 3.62 13.15 -2.70
N VAL A 164 3.37 11.97 -2.14
CA VAL A 164 2.04 11.64 -1.59
C VAL A 164 1.75 12.45 -0.32
N VAL A 165 2.65 12.45 0.66
CA VAL A 165 2.43 13.18 1.92
C VAL A 165 2.31 14.69 1.69
N PRO A 166 3.19 15.35 0.90
CA PRO A 166 3.05 16.77 0.62
C PRO A 166 1.78 17.11 -0.17
N SER A 167 1.38 16.28 -1.15
CA SER A 167 0.13 16.52 -1.89
C SER A 167 -1.09 16.47 -0.98
N LEU A 168 -1.24 15.44 -0.15
CA LEU A 168 -2.34 15.35 0.82
C LEU A 168 -2.34 16.51 1.82
N HIS A 169 -1.17 16.93 2.31
CA HIS A 169 -1.07 18.07 3.20
C HIS A 169 -1.58 19.38 2.56
N LEU A 170 -1.31 19.59 1.26
CA LEU A 170 -1.81 20.75 0.55
C LEU A 170 -3.32 20.67 0.28
N LEU A 171 -3.83 19.47 0.01
CA LEU A 171 -5.25 19.20 -0.27
C LEU A 171 -6.14 19.24 0.99
N ALA A 172 -5.57 19.14 2.18
CA ALA A 172 -6.29 19.27 3.46
C ALA A 172 -6.90 20.67 3.69
N ASP A 173 -6.60 21.63 2.81
CA ASP A 173 -7.27 22.93 2.75
C ASP A 173 -8.76 22.77 2.38
N PRO A 174 -9.70 23.41 3.10
CA PRO A 174 -11.14 23.28 2.84
C PRO A 174 -11.57 23.50 1.39
N ASP A 175 -10.89 24.36 0.65
CA ASP A 175 -11.21 24.64 -0.76
C ASP A 175 -10.93 23.43 -1.66
N PHE A 176 -10.01 22.54 -1.25
CA PHE A 176 -9.62 21.32 -1.96
C PHE A 176 -10.24 20.04 -1.39
N ALA A 177 -11.19 20.11 -0.45
CA ALA A 177 -11.76 18.94 0.23
C ALA A 177 -12.33 17.86 -0.72
N SER A 178 -12.89 18.26 -1.87
CA SER A 178 -13.35 17.30 -2.89
C SER A 178 -12.18 16.52 -3.50
N ALA A 179 -11.09 17.23 -3.85
CA ALA A 179 -9.91 16.61 -4.43
C ALA A 179 -9.17 15.73 -3.40
N GLU A 180 -9.11 16.16 -2.14
CA GLU A 180 -8.58 15.36 -1.03
C GLU A 180 -9.34 14.03 -0.90
N GLY A 181 -10.67 14.09 -0.80
CA GLY A 181 -11.49 12.89 -0.67
C GLY A 181 -11.37 11.93 -1.86
N GLU A 182 -11.24 12.46 -3.07
CA GLU A 182 -11.03 11.67 -4.29
C GLU A 182 -9.63 11.03 -4.32
N TYR A 183 -8.59 11.76 -3.92
CA TYR A 183 -7.23 11.24 -3.91
C TYR A 183 -7.03 10.19 -2.81
N LEU A 184 -7.58 10.42 -1.62
CA LEU A 184 -7.61 9.42 -0.56
C LEU A 184 -8.37 8.17 -1.04
N LYS A 185 -9.53 8.35 -1.67
CA LYS A 185 -10.26 7.21 -2.21
C LYS A 185 -9.44 6.45 -3.27
N ALA A 186 -8.62 7.12 -4.09
CA ALA A 186 -7.74 6.45 -5.03
C ALA A 186 -6.72 5.53 -4.33
N HIS A 187 -6.12 5.98 -3.23
CA HIS A 187 -5.21 5.18 -2.40
C HIS A 187 -5.94 3.98 -1.75
N ALA A 188 -7.17 4.18 -1.26
CA ALA A 188 -7.98 3.09 -0.71
C ALA A 188 -8.28 2.01 -1.77
N GLU A 189 -8.74 2.40 -2.95
CA GLU A 189 -9.05 1.48 -4.06
C GLU A 189 -7.77 0.76 -4.55
N TYR A 190 -6.61 1.43 -4.53
CA TYR A 190 -5.32 0.80 -4.81
C TYR A 190 -4.99 -0.33 -3.82
N ARG A 191 -5.16 -0.08 -2.52
CA ARG A 191 -4.93 -1.10 -1.47
C ARG A 191 -5.89 -2.27 -1.57
N ASP A 192 -7.13 -2.02 -1.97
CA ASP A 192 -8.15 -3.05 -2.17
C ASP A 192 -7.98 -3.86 -3.47
N GLY A 193 -6.95 -3.54 -4.27
CA GLY A 193 -6.70 -4.17 -5.56
C GLY A 193 -7.69 -3.76 -6.66
N GLN A 194 -8.48 -2.70 -6.42
CA GLN A 194 -9.42 -2.11 -7.37
C GLN A 194 -8.70 -1.10 -8.27
N TYR A 195 -7.75 -1.60 -9.06
CA TYR A 195 -6.83 -0.77 -9.83
C TYR A 195 -7.50 0.10 -10.91
N GLU A 196 -8.60 -0.35 -11.52
CA GLU A 196 -9.39 0.47 -12.46
C GLU A 196 -10.06 1.64 -11.72
N THR A 197 -10.67 1.37 -10.57
CA THR A 197 -11.32 2.40 -9.74
C THR A 197 -10.31 3.37 -9.14
N CYS A 198 -9.14 2.91 -8.72
CA CYS A 198 -8.01 3.75 -8.32
C CYS A 198 -7.70 4.82 -9.37
N ILE A 199 -7.58 4.44 -10.65
CA ILE A 199 -7.27 5.38 -11.72
C ILE A 199 -8.42 6.35 -11.98
N ILE A 200 -9.67 5.89 -11.88
CA ILE A 200 -10.86 6.75 -12.00
C ILE A 200 -10.86 7.82 -10.91
N GLU A 201 -10.56 7.47 -9.66
CA GLU A 201 -10.52 8.44 -8.56
C GLU A 201 -9.31 9.38 -8.68
N CYS A 202 -8.18 8.92 -9.22
CA CYS A 202 -7.07 9.81 -9.61
C CYS A 202 -7.49 10.87 -10.64
N ALA A 203 -8.29 10.47 -11.64
CA ALA A 203 -8.77 11.39 -12.68
C ALA A 203 -9.70 12.46 -12.11
N LYS A 204 -10.56 12.07 -11.15
CA LYS A 204 -11.44 12.99 -10.44
C LYS A 204 -10.65 13.98 -9.59
N ALA A 205 -9.71 13.50 -8.78
CA ALA A 205 -8.88 14.38 -7.95
C ALA A 205 -8.14 15.43 -8.78
N PHE A 206 -7.58 15.02 -9.92
CA PHE A 206 -6.93 15.90 -10.88
C PHE A 206 -7.89 16.95 -11.47
N GLU A 207 -9.09 16.53 -11.89
CA GLU A 207 -10.12 17.44 -12.38
C GLU A 207 -10.59 18.42 -11.29
N SER A 208 -10.78 17.96 -10.06
CA SER A 208 -11.23 18.77 -8.92
C SER A 208 -10.23 19.87 -8.56
N VAL A 209 -8.92 19.57 -8.51
CA VAL A 209 -7.89 20.60 -8.30
C VAL A 209 -7.92 21.65 -9.40
N LEU A 210 -8.02 21.24 -10.67
CA LEU A 210 -8.11 22.18 -11.78
C LEU A 210 -9.37 23.07 -11.70
N LYS A 211 -10.50 22.54 -11.22
CA LYS A 211 -11.73 23.32 -11.02
C LYS A 211 -11.55 24.40 -9.96
N VAL A 212 -10.96 24.04 -8.80
CA VAL A 212 -10.70 24.99 -7.72
C VAL A 212 -9.81 26.12 -8.22
N VAL A 213 -8.65 25.78 -8.81
CA VAL A 213 -7.70 26.75 -9.35
C VAL A 213 -8.35 27.65 -10.41
N ALA A 214 -9.17 27.09 -11.30
CA ALA A 214 -9.83 27.86 -12.35
C ALA A 214 -10.87 28.84 -11.81
N VAL A 215 -11.63 28.44 -10.77
CA VAL A 215 -12.61 29.30 -10.10
C VAL A 215 -11.91 30.45 -9.39
N GLU A 216 -10.87 30.16 -8.59
CA GLU A 216 -10.12 31.19 -7.86
C GLU A 216 -9.42 32.19 -8.79
N ARG A 217 -8.94 31.71 -9.94
CA ARG A 217 -8.31 32.57 -10.97
C ARG A 217 -9.30 33.23 -11.94
N GLY A 218 -10.61 32.98 -11.81
CA GLY A 218 -11.64 33.60 -12.64
C GLY A 218 -11.61 33.16 -14.12
N TRP A 219 -11.16 31.94 -14.42
CA TRP A 219 -11.17 31.42 -15.79
C TRP A 219 -12.60 31.08 -16.24
N PRO A 220 -12.92 31.20 -17.55
CA PRO A 220 -14.27 31.00 -18.08
C PRO A 220 -14.62 29.50 -18.21
N VAL A 221 -14.68 28.80 -17.08
CA VAL A 221 -15.02 27.38 -16.97
C VAL A 221 -16.25 27.14 -16.09
N LYS A 222 -16.90 26.00 -16.26
CA LYS A 222 -18.06 25.55 -15.48
C LYS A 222 -17.68 24.32 -14.64
N SER A 223 -18.40 24.08 -13.55
CA SER A 223 -18.23 22.88 -12.71
C SER A 223 -18.45 21.56 -13.45
N SER A 224 -19.19 21.58 -14.57
CA SER A 224 -19.43 20.43 -15.44
C SER A 224 -18.39 20.25 -16.55
N ASP A 225 -17.43 21.17 -16.68
CA ASP A 225 -16.44 21.10 -17.74
C ASP A 225 -15.42 19.98 -17.45
N PRO A 226 -15.08 19.15 -18.47
CA PRO A 226 -14.15 18.05 -18.28
C PRO A 226 -12.70 18.55 -18.15
N ALA A 227 -11.84 17.71 -17.57
CA ALA A 227 -10.40 17.97 -17.39
C ALA A 227 -9.70 18.56 -18.62
N LYS A 228 -10.02 18.09 -19.83
CA LYS A 228 -9.48 18.66 -21.08
C LYS A 228 -9.74 20.17 -21.19
N LYS A 229 -10.97 20.62 -20.97
CA LYS A 229 -11.36 22.03 -21.11
C LYS A 229 -10.75 22.89 -19.98
N LEU A 230 -10.59 22.33 -18.79
CA LEU A 230 -9.90 22.99 -17.68
C LEU A 230 -8.41 23.19 -17.98
N LEU A 231 -7.75 22.17 -18.57
CA LEU A 231 -6.37 22.30 -19.03
C LEU A 231 -6.23 23.32 -20.16
N ASP A 232 -7.13 23.31 -21.15
CA ASP A 232 -7.12 24.30 -22.23
C ASP A 232 -7.24 25.74 -21.67
N ALA A 233 -8.05 25.94 -20.63
CA ALA A 233 -8.14 27.22 -19.93
C ALA A 233 -6.85 27.58 -19.18
N ALA A 234 -6.23 26.62 -18.48
CA ALA A 234 -4.95 26.81 -17.81
C ALA A 234 -3.82 27.17 -18.79
N TYR A 235 -3.81 26.56 -19.98
CA TYR A 235 -2.87 26.85 -21.06
C TYR A 235 -3.10 28.25 -21.62
N GLY A 236 -4.35 28.60 -21.91
CA GLY A 236 -4.72 29.92 -22.43
C GLY A 236 -4.42 31.06 -21.45
N ALA A 237 -4.50 30.79 -20.14
CA ALA A 237 -4.14 31.73 -19.09
C ALA A 237 -2.63 31.81 -18.82
N GLY A 238 -1.81 30.97 -19.45
CA GLY A 238 -0.37 30.89 -19.20
C GLY A 238 0.00 30.33 -17.82
N PHE A 239 -0.95 29.72 -17.10
CA PHE A 239 -0.70 29.12 -15.78
C PHE A 239 0.14 27.84 -15.88
N ILE A 240 -0.01 27.08 -16.97
CA ILE A 240 0.91 25.99 -17.28
C ILE A 240 1.76 26.42 -18.46
N GLU A 241 3.06 26.53 -18.22
CA GLU A 241 4.04 26.94 -19.22
C GLU A 241 4.03 26.00 -20.44
N PRO A 242 4.27 26.50 -21.67
CA PRO A 242 4.27 25.70 -22.89
C PRO A 242 5.12 24.42 -22.81
N ALA A 243 6.23 24.45 -22.07
CA ALA A 243 7.11 23.30 -21.87
C ALA A 243 6.43 22.13 -21.12
N LEU A 244 5.46 22.41 -20.26
CA LEU A 244 4.74 21.41 -19.45
C LEU A 244 3.41 20.98 -20.05
N GLN A 245 2.87 21.70 -21.04
CA GLN A 245 1.54 21.41 -21.59
C GLN A 245 1.44 20.00 -22.20
N ALA A 246 2.51 19.52 -22.85
CA ALA A 246 2.53 18.18 -23.40
C ALA A 246 2.41 17.10 -22.31
N GLU A 247 3.05 17.32 -21.15
CA GLU A 247 3.02 16.43 -20.00
C GLU A 247 1.61 16.35 -19.39
N PHE A 248 1.00 17.49 -19.06
CA PHE A 248 -0.36 17.52 -18.50
C PHE A 248 -1.40 16.96 -19.48
N THR A 249 -1.22 17.23 -20.78
CA THR A 249 -2.08 16.67 -21.84
C THR A 249 -1.97 15.15 -21.91
N ALA A 250 -0.76 14.61 -21.77
CA ALA A 250 -0.50 13.16 -21.76
C ALA A 250 -1.04 12.51 -20.48
N LEU A 251 -0.79 13.10 -19.30
CA LEU A 251 -1.30 12.63 -18.02
C LEU A 251 -2.82 12.53 -18.02
N ARG A 252 -3.51 13.60 -18.44
CA ARG A 252 -4.98 13.60 -18.58
C ARG A 252 -5.45 12.54 -19.56
N SER A 253 -4.75 12.35 -20.69
CA SER A 253 -5.07 11.26 -21.64
C SER A 253 -4.87 9.87 -21.06
N LEU A 254 -3.87 9.66 -20.18
CA LEU A 254 -3.62 8.39 -19.51
C LEU A 254 -4.69 8.08 -18.45
N LEU A 255 -5.04 9.09 -17.64
CA LEU A 255 -6.10 9.03 -16.64
C LEU A 255 -7.47 8.74 -17.27
N GLU A 256 -7.82 9.47 -18.33
CA GLU A 256 -9.05 9.25 -19.10
C GLU A 256 -8.99 7.95 -19.90
N GLY A 257 -7.81 7.54 -20.37
CA GLY A 257 -7.58 6.42 -21.28
C GLY A 257 -7.50 5.04 -20.62
N ALA A 258 -7.26 4.99 -19.30
CA ALA A 258 -7.24 3.75 -18.52
C ALA A 258 -8.60 3.03 -18.49
N VAL A 259 -9.68 3.74 -18.80
CA VAL A 259 -11.07 3.22 -18.77
C VAL A 259 -11.62 2.81 -20.16
N PRO A 260 -11.24 3.43 -21.31
CA PRO A 260 -11.80 3.08 -22.62
C PRO A 260 -10.89 2.31 -23.61
N THR A 261 -9.61 2.02 -23.32
CA THR A 261 -8.67 1.51 -24.35
C THR A 261 -8.15 0.08 -24.16
N VAL A 262 -8.93 -0.80 -23.54
CA VAL A 262 -8.83 -2.27 -23.75
C VAL A 262 -9.88 -2.75 -24.79
N ARG A 263 -10.59 -1.81 -25.43
CA ARG A 263 -11.75 -2.15 -26.26
C ARG A 263 -11.44 -2.46 -27.73
N ASN A 264 -10.26 -2.18 -28.28
CA ASN A 264 -10.17 -2.04 -29.74
C ASN A 264 -9.02 -2.75 -30.49
N LYS A 265 -8.51 -3.89 -30.01
CA LYS A 265 -7.70 -4.78 -30.87
C LYS A 265 -7.95 -6.29 -30.77
N MET A 266 -8.91 -6.79 -29.99
CA MET A 266 -9.06 -8.24 -29.74
C MET A 266 -10.51 -8.80 -29.73
N SER A 267 -11.51 -8.13 -30.34
CA SER A 267 -12.83 -8.78 -30.51
C SER A 267 -13.65 -8.14 -31.63
N GLY A 268 -13.49 -8.69 -32.84
CA GLY A 268 -14.61 -8.82 -33.75
C GLY A 268 -15.27 -10.15 -33.43
N HIS A 269 -16.55 -10.12 -33.09
CA HIS A 269 -17.40 -11.24 -32.63
C HIS A 269 -17.46 -11.45 -31.10
N GLY A 270 -18.64 -11.12 -30.55
CA GLY A 270 -19.16 -11.67 -29.30
C GLY A 270 -18.60 -11.03 -28.03
N ALA A 271 -19.50 -10.40 -27.25
CA ALA A 271 -19.21 -10.01 -25.89
C ALA A 271 -18.85 -11.24 -25.05
N GLY A 272 -17.54 -11.46 -24.82
CA GLY A 272 -16.99 -12.45 -23.91
C GLY A 272 -16.44 -11.75 -22.67
N VAL A 273 -16.96 -12.14 -21.51
CA VAL A 273 -16.67 -11.60 -20.17
C VAL A 273 -15.22 -11.92 -19.77
N THR A 274 -14.24 -11.16 -20.23
CA THR A 274 -12.89 -11.16 -19.63
C THR A 274 -12.80 -10.04 -18.59
N PRO A 275 -12.48 -10.34 -17.32
CA PRO A 275 -12.23 -9.31 -16.32
C PRO A 275 -11.12 -8.38 -16.82
N ARG A 276 -11.42 -7.08 -16.89
CA ARG A 276 -10.40 -6.06 -17.11
C ARG A 276 -9.46 -6.09 -15.91
N ASN A 277 -8.20 -6.40 -16.14
CA ASN A 277 -7.21 -6.45 -15.07
C ASN A 277 -6.13 -5.41 -15.35
N VAL A 278 -6.27 -4.23 -14.74
CA VAL A 278 -5.19 -3.23 -14.73
C VAL A 278 -4.06 -3.78 -13.85
N PRO A 279 -2.82 -3.91 -14.35
CA PRO A 279 -1.74 -4.40 -13.51
C PRO A 279 -1.44 -3.41 -12.37
N GLN A 280 -1.11 -3.95 -11.18
CA GLN A 280 -0.83 -3.15 -9.98
C GLN A 280 0.19 -2.03 -10.21
N HIS A 281 1.26 -2.31 -10.97
CA HIS A 281 2.32 -1.34 -11.22
C HIS A 281 1.89 -0.20 -12.15
N PHE A 282 0.89 -0.41 -13.03
CA PHE A 282 0.29 0.66 -13.83
C PHE A 282 -0.55 1.59 -12.96
N ALA A 283 -1.37 1.03 -12.07
CA ALA A 283 -2.15 1.84 -11.12
C ALA A 283 -1.23 2.62 -10.17
N ALA A 284 -0.13 2.01 -9.70
CA ALA A 284 0.85 2.70 -8.86
C ALA A 284 1.51 3.88 -9.58
N LEU A 285 1.92 3.68 -10.85
CA LEU A 285 2.48 4.75 -11.66
C LEU A 285 1.49 5.92 -11.78
N GLN A 286 0.23 5.61 -12.08
CA GLN A 286 -0.79 6.63 -12.27
C GLN A 286 -1.12 7.38 -10.98
N LEU A 287 -1.22 6.66 -9.85
CA LEU A 287 -1.45 7.22 -8.52
C LEU A 287 -0.36 8.22 -8.13
N HIS A 288 0.90 7.88 -8.40
CA HIS A 288 2.04 8.74 -8.10
C HIS A 288 2.17 9.93 -9.05
N GLN A 289 1.93 9.72 -10.36
CA GLN A 289 1.92 10.83 -11.33
C GLN A 289 0.82 11.84 -11.01
N THR A 290 -0.36 11.36 -10.60
CA THR A 290 -1.43 12.24 -10.12
C THR A 290 -0.97 13.01 -8.89
N GLY A 291 -0.41 12.35 -7.87
CA GLY A 291 0.12 13.04 -6.68
C GLY A 291 1.11 14.16 -7.02
N ALA A 292 2.05 13.90 -7.94
CA ALA A 292 3.03 14.89 -8.38
C ALA A 292 2.38 16.08 -9.10
N ALA A 293 1.39 15.80 -9.95
CA ALA A 293 0.64 16.84 -10.65
C ALA A 293 -0.21 17.69 -9.67
N LEU A 294 -0.87 17.06 -8.70
CA LEU A 294 -1.65 17.77 -7.67
C LEU A 294 -0.73 18.67 -6.83
N LEU A 295 0.39 18.12 -6.37
CA LEU A 295 1.42 18.85 -5.61
C LEU A 295 1.89 20.08 -6.38
N PHE A 296 2.29 19.91 -7.64
CA PHE A 296 2.72 21.02 -8.50
C PHE A 296 1.61 22.06 -8.69
N LEU A 297 0.40 21.64 -9.07
CA LEU A 297 -0.69 22.57 -9.39
C LEU A 297 -1.06 23.44 -8.19
N VAL A 298 -1.17 22.85 -7.00
CA VAL A 298 -1.53 23.59 -5.78
C VAL A 298 -0.38 24.50 -5.32
N GLN A 299 0.87 24.02 -5.35
CA GLN A 299 2.03 24.86 -5.03
C GLN A 299 2.16 26.04 -6.00
N HIS A 300 2.05 25.78 -7.30
CA HIS A 300 2.15 26.80 -8.33
C HIS A 300 1.01 27.82 -8.23
N HIS A 301 -0.19 27.36 -7.88
CA HIS A 301 -1.32 28.23 -7.60
C HIS A 301 -1.05 29.15 -6.41
N ARG A 302 -0.63 28.60 -5.27
CA ARG A 302 -0.32 29.37 -4.05
C ARG A 302 0.87 30.32 -4.20
N ALA A 303 1.87 29.94 -5.00
CA ALA A 303 3.06 30.78 -5.25
C ALA A 303 2.76 31.98 -6.15
N ASN A 304 1.71 31.93 -6.97
CA ASN A 304 1.35 32.96 -7.95
C ASN A 304 -0.12 33.41 -7.79
N PRO A 305 -0.52 34.02 -6.65
CA PRO A 305 -1.91 34.39 -6.38
C PRO A 305 -2.50 35.32 -7.46
#